data_AF-A0A132AC10-F1
#
_entry.id   AF-A0A132AC10-F1
#
_cell.length_a   1.000
_cell.length_b   1.000
_cell.length_c   1.000
_cell.angle_alpha   90.00
_cell.angle_beta   90.00
_cell.angle_gamma   90.00
#
_symmetry.space_group_name_H-M   'P 1'
#
loop_
_entity.id
_entity.type
_entity.pdbx_description
1 polymer ?
#
loop_
_entity_poly.entity_id
_entity_poly.type
_entity_poly.pdbx_seq_one_letter_code
_entity_poly.pdbx_strand_id
1 'polypeptide(L)'
;MEQKHNDRIISMTYQHAWHVITRRIKINHNNDIQRNVLESDLVVKAIEEVASTHLYRHHHHHHHHNHQESDRIRLTSSIETSATRLSKEYLHLLQRYRHKATQHLERIRSCVSSSLLRISGWILYRLLCKLFVAVQFNTNQINYIRNRQRENIPIIYLLRHRSYLDYLLISFILSMNDLNPPLIALDENRFAPFVGNLIRGLGAYFFSHKKNDPLYSAVMRSYIEENLRKGNSMEFHLKSSHNQTEFRLLSIILDIMDSDPIQTDLIV
;
A
#
# COMPACT_ATOMS: atom_id res chain seq x y z
N MET A 1 51.85 -28.07 -11.01
CA MET A 1 50.95 -27.96 -12.17
C MET A 1 49.61 -27.45 -11.67
N GLU A 2 49.16 -26.42 -12.34
CA GLU A 2 48.07 -25.51 -12.01
C GLU A 2 46.71 -26.20 -12.20
N GLN A 3 45.94 -26.39 -11.13
CA GLN A 3 44.52 -26.76 -11.25
C GLN A 3 43.66 -25.51 -11.06
N LYS A 4 43.04 -25.17 -12.18
CA LYS A 4 42.31 -23.96 -12.47
C LYS A 4 40.97 -23.96 -11.72
N HIS A 5 40.81 -22.95 -10.88
CA HIS A 5 39.60 -22.45 -10.24
C HIS A 5 38.35 -22.54 -11.13
N ASN A 6 37.28 -23.19 -10.64
CA ASN A 6 35.91 -22.91 -11.08
C ASN A 6 34.89 -23.19 -9.95
N ASP A 7 35.08 -22.53 -8.81
CA ASP A 7 34.07 -22.46 -7.76
C ASP A 7 33.09 -21.32 -8.06
N ARG A 8 31.99 -21.67 -8.74
CA ARG A 8 30.80 -20.80 -8.80
C ARG A 8 29.55 -21.62 -8.49
N ILE A 9 29.49 -22.19 -7.30
CA ILE A 9 28.22 -22.60 -6.71
C ILE A 9 27.72 -21.40 -5.89
N ILE A 10 26.88 -20.56 -6.51
CA ILE A 10 26.08 -19.57 -5.78
C ILE A 10 24.87 -20.35 -5.23
N SER A 11 25.04 -20.97 -4.07
CA SER A 11 23.95 -21.51 -3.28
C SER A 11 23.52 -20.41 -2.30
N MET A 12 22.27 -19.94 -2.43
CA MET A 12 21.71 -18.97 -1.51
C MET A 12 20.78 -19.71 -0.55
N THR A 13 21.32 -20.07 0.61
CA THR A 13 20.58 -20.73 1.69
C THR A 13 19.75 -19.67 2.43
N TYR A 14 18.44 -19.63 2.18
CA TYR A 14 17.51 -18.76 2.90
C TYR A 14 17.15 -19.38 4.25
N GLN A 15 18.09 -19.37 5.21
CA GLN A 15 17.87 -19.97 6.53
C GLN A 15 17.31 -19.00 7.59
N HIS A 16 17.35 -17.67 7.39
CA HIS A 16 16.90 -16.68 8.40
C HIS A 16 16.41 -15.33 7.80
N ALA A 17 15.82 -15.33 6.60
CA ALA A 17 15.71 -14.09 5.82
C ALA A 17 14.37 -13.35 5.93
N TRP A 18 13.29 -13.98 6.41
CA TRP A 18 11.94 -13.45 6.29
C TRP A 18 11.19 -13.61 7.59
N HIS A 19 10.61 -12.51 8.08
CA HIS A 19 9.66 -12.60 9.18
C HIS A 19 8.26 -12.67 8.60
N VAL A 20 7.49 -13.69 8.99
CA VAL A 20 6.11 -13.86 8.55
C VAL A 20 5.20 -13.49 9.71
N ILE A 21 4.39 -12.46 9.50
CA ILE A 21 3.39 -12.01 10.45
C ILE A 21 2.02 -12.44 9.91
N THR A 22 1.28 -13.23 10.69
CA THR A 22 -0.08 -13.66 10.32
C THR A 22 -1.07 -13.18 11.36
N ARG A 23 -2.25 -12.71 10.91
CA ARG A 23 -3.33 -12.29 11.81
C ARG A 23 -4.68 -12.56 11.18
N ARG A 24 -5.62 -13.08 11.97
CA ARG A 24 -7.00 -13.31 11.51
C ARG A 24 -7.74 -11.97 11.49
N ILE A 25 -8.22 -11.57 10.32
CA ILE A 25 -9.00 -10.35 10.11
C ILE A 25 -10.42 -10.76 9.69
N LYS A 26 -11.45 -10.03 10.14
CA LYS A 26 -12.82 -10.25 9.67
C LYS A 26 -12.88 -10.00 8.16
N ILE A 27 -13.28 -11.03 7.42
CA ILE A 27 -13.29 -11.00 5.96
C ILE A 27 -14.51 -10.22 5.49
N ASN A 28 -14.28 -9.26 4.59
CA ASN A 28 -15.36 -8.58 3.88
C ASN A 28 -15.64 -9.33 2.57
N HIS A 29 -16.88 -9.79 2.39
CA HIS A 29 -17.31 -10.50 1.18
C HIS A 29 -17.69 -9.55 0.03
N ASN A 30 -17.69 -8.22 0.24
CA ASN A 30 -17.90 -7.27 -0.84
C ASN A 30 -16.63 -7.15 -1.70
N ASN A 31 -16.74 -7.45 -2.99
CA ASN A 31 -15.58 -7.63 -3.87
C ASN A 31 -14.89 -6.34 -4.33
N ASP A 32 -15.52 -5.18 -4.11
CA ASP A 32 -15.03 -3.90 -4.61
C ASP A 32 -14.11 -3.18 -3.60
N ILE A 33 -12.83 -3.53 -3.65
CA ILE A 33 -11.77 -2.87 -2.85
C ILE A 33 -11.78 -1.37 -3.11
N GLN A 34 -11.98 -0.93 -4.36
CA GLN A 34 -11.85 0.49 -4.69
C GLN A 34 -12.95 1.32 -4.02
N ARG A 35 -14.18 0.82 -4.09
CA ARG A 35 -15.32 1.47 -3.45
C ARG A 35 -15.16 1.50 -1.93
N ASN A 36 -14.84 0.36 -1.30
CA ASN A 36 -14.67 0.30 0.16
C ASN A 36 -13.58 1.26 0.64
N VAL A 37 -12.49 1.40 -0.13
CA VAL A 37 -11.40 2.32 0.22
C VAL A 37 -11.86 3.78 0.20
N LEU A 38 -12.61 4.18 -0.83
CA LEU A 38 -13.09 5.55 -0.99
C LEU A 38 -14.22 5.90 -0.01
N GLU A 39 -15.03 4.92 0.39
CA GLU A 39 -16.13 5.08 1.35
C GLU A 39 -15.69 4.88 2.81
N SER A 40 -14.43 4.51 3.05
CA SER A 40 -13.87 4.33 4.41
C SER A 40 -13.94 5.61 5.24
N ASP A 41 -14.36 5.48 6.50
CA ASP A 41 -14.43 6.58 7.47
C ASP A 41 -13.12 7.37 7.57
N LEU A 42 -11.97 6.70 7.45
CA LEU A 42 -10.66 7.34 7.48
C LEU A 42 -10.47 8.29 6.30
N VAL A 43 -10.90 7.89 5.10
CA VAL A 43 -10.78 8.69 3.89
C VAL A 43 -11.81 9.82 3.90
N VAL A 44 -13.05 9.55 4.32
CA VAL A 44 -14.10 10.57 4.44
C VAL A 44 -13.68 11.67 5.43
N LYS A 45 -13.20 11.30 6.63
CA LYS A 45 -12.69 12.26 7.62
C LYS A 45 -11.51 13.07 7.10
N ALA A 46 -10.55 12.42 6.43
CA ALA A 46 -9.41 13.12 5.85
C ALA A 46 -9.83 14.11 4.75
N ILE A 47 -10.84 13.78 3.94
CA ILE A 47 -11.41 14.69 2.94
C ILE A 47 -12.04 15.91 3.63
N GLU A 48 -12.84 15.68 4.67
CA GLU A 48 -13.52 16.74 5.43
C GLU A 48 -12.52 17.67 6.12
N GLU A 49 -11.48 17.11 6.74
CA GLU A 49 -10.42 17.85 7.43
C GLU A 49 -9.59 18.71 6.46
N VAL A 50 -9.21 18.15 5.31
CA VAL A 50 -8.45 18.90 4.31
C VAL A 50 -9.32 19.97 3.65
N ALA A 51 -10.60 19.69 3.41
CA ALA A 51 -11.55 20.66 2.85
C ALA A 51 -11.81 21.82 3.82
N SER A 52 -12.03 21.53 5.11
CA SER A 52 -12.27 22.54 6.14
C SER A 52 -11.04 23.43 6.36
N THR A 53 -9.84 22.82 6.40
CA THR A 53 -8.58 23.55 6.51
C THR A 53 -8.35 24.46 5.30
N HIS A 54 -8.69 24.00 4.09
CA HIS A 54 -8.58 24.80 2.88
C HIS A 54 -9.53 26.01 2.89
N LEU A 55 -10.79 25.78 3.26
CA LEU A 55 -11.80 26.83 3.37
C LEU A 55 -11.42 27.86 4.44
N TYR A 56 -10.96 27.40 5.60
CA TYR A 56 -10.48 28.27 6.69
C TYR A 56 -9.33 29.17 6.21
N ARG A 57 -8.29 28.60 5.59
CA ARG A 57 -7.15 29.40 5.07
C ARG A 57 -7.57 30.40 4.00
N HIS A 58 -8.48 30.00 3.11
CA HIS A 58 -8.98 30.89 2.05
C HIS A 58 -9.72 32.10 2.63
N HIS A 59 -10.62 31.88 3.59
CA HIS A 59 -11.35 32.95 4.25
C HIS A 59 -10.47 33.83 5.14
N HIS A 60 -9.50 33.25 5.86
CA HIS A 60 -8.62 34.03 6.74
C HIS A 60 -7.70 34.99 5.95
N HIS A 61 -7.22 34.57 4.77
CA HIS A 61 -6.44 35.43 3.89
C HIS A 61 -7.28 36.58 3.32
N HIS A 62 -8.55 36.34 2.97
CA HIS A 62 -9.45 37.38 2.47
C HIS A 62 -9.88 38.38 3.57
N HIS A 63 -10.07 37.93 4.81
CA HIS A 63 -10.47 38.81 5.91
C HIS A 63 -9.36 39.77 6.36
N HIS A 64 -8.08 39.38 6.27
CA HIS A 64 -6.97 40.31 6.56
C HIS A 64 -6.89 41.49 5.58
N HIS A 65 -7.45 41.36 4.38
CA HIS A 65 -7.37 42.40 3.35
C HIS A 65 -8.49 43.44 3.40
N ASN A 66 -9.60 43.13 4.10
CA ASN A 66 -10.85 43.91 4.04
C ASN A 66 -11.21 44.59 5.37
N HIS A 67 -10.24 44.88 6.24
CA HIS A 67 -10.51 45.66 7.44
C HIS A 67 -10.58 47.17 7.15
N GLN A 68 -11.61 47.57 6.41
CA GLN A 68 -12.25 48.88 6.43
C GLN A 68 -13.58 48.74 5.68
N GLU A 69 -14.66 48.63 6.43
CA GLU A 69 -15.86 49.48 6.30
C GLU A 69 -17.01 48.76 7.04
N SER A 70 -17.61 49.48 7.97
CA SER A 70 -18.81 49.03 8.69
C SER A 70 -20.04 49.26 7.81
N ASP A 71 -21.05 48.39 7.93
CA ASP A 71 -22.44 48.87 8.06
C ASP A 71 -23.38 47.74 8.50
N ARG A 72 -23.92 47.91 9.71
CA ARG A 72 -24.91 47.03 10.31
C ARG A 72 -26.28 47.58 9.98
N ILE A 73 -27.00 47.01 9.02
CA ILE A 73 -28.50 47.00 8.92
C ILE A 73 -29.01 46.05 7.80
N ARG A 74 -28.19 45.60 6.83
CA ARG A 74 -28.55 44.54 5.84
C ARG A 74 -28.15 43.11 6.25
N LEU A 75 -28.05 42.85 7.56
CA LEU A 75 -27.31 41.71 8.09
C LEU A 75 -27.99 40.36 7.87
N THR A 76 -29.30 40.21 8.05
CA THR A 76 -29.93 38.88 8.04
C THR A 76 -29.97 38.23 6.65
N SER A 77 -30.41 38.96 5.63
CA SER A 77 -30.40 38.45 4.24
C SER A 77 -28.97 38.27 3.70
N SER A 78 -28.03 39.14 4.09
CA SER A 78 -26.63 39.02 3.69
C SER A 78 -25.91 37.87 4.41
N ILE A 79 -26.26 37.58 5.67
CA ILE A 79 -25.73 36.44 6.44
C ILE A 79 -26.25 35.13 5.87
N GLU A 80 -27.55 35.00 5.58
CA GLU A 80 -28.12 33.80 4.95
C GLU A 80 -27.52 33.57 3.56
N THR A 81 -27.35 34.63 2.77
CA THR A 81 -26.72 34.54 1.44
C THR A 81 -25.24 34.16 1.55
N SER A 82 -24.52 34.67 2.54
CA SER A 82 -23.11 34.33 2.80
C SER A 82 -22.94 32.90 3.32
N ALA A 83 -23.78 32.46 4.25
CA ALA A 83 -23.81 31.08 4.75
C ALA A 83 -24.15 30.09 3.63
N THR A 84 -25.10 30.43 2.77
CA THR A 84 -25.45 29.62 1.60
C THR A 84 -24.28 29.53 0.62
N ARG A 85 -23.57 30.64 0.36
CA ARG A 85 -22.36 30.64 -0.50
C ARG A 85 -21.24 29.78 0.09
N LEU A 86 -20.95 29.94 1.37
CA LEU A 86 -19.97 29.13 2.12
C LEU A 86 -20.30 27.63 2.04
N SER A 87 -21.57 27.27 2.22
CA SER A 87 -22.01 25.87 2.13
C SER A 87 -21.81 25.29 0.72
N LYS A 88 -22.13 26.06 -0.33
CA LYS A 88 -21.92 25.63 -1.73
C LYS A 88 -20.43 25.49 -2.05
N GLU A 89 -19.61 26.42 -1.59
CA GLU A 89 -18.16 26.38 -1.76
C GLU A 89 -17.54 25.16 -1.05
N TYR A 90 -17.98 24.90 0.19
CA TYR A 90 -17.57 23.71 0.94
C TYR A 90 -17.95 22.41 0.23
N LEU A 91 -19.18 22.29 -0.27
CA LEU A 91 -19.63 21.12 -1.04
C LEU A 91 -18.78 20.91 -2.31
N HIS A 92 -18.46 21.99 -3.02
CA HIS A 92 -17.60 21.93 -4.20
C HIS A 92 -16.17 21.48 -3.85
N LEU A 93 -15.61 21.94 -2.72
CA LEU A 93 -14.31 21.48 -2.21
C LEU A 93 -14.35 19.99 -1.87
N LEU A 94 -15.39 19.51 -1.18
CA LEU A 94 -15.54 18.08 -0.88
C LEU A 94 -15.51 17.24 -2.17
N GLN A 95 -16.23 17.65 -3.21
CA GLN A 95 -16.23 16.94 -4.49
C GLN A 95 -14.84 16.92 -5.15
N ARG A 96 -14.12 18.05 -5.09
CA ARG A 96 -12.75 18.15 -5.60
C ARG A 96 -11.79 17.20 -4.86
N TYR A 97 -11.88 17.13 -3.53
CA TYR A 97 -11.03 16.27 -2.72
C TYR A 97 -11.41 14.79 -2.83
N ARG A 98 -12.69 14.46 -3.04
CA ARG A 98 -13.12 13.11 -3.44
C ARG A 98 -12.47 12.69 -4.75
N HIS A 99 -12.49 13.54 -5.78
CA HIS A 99 -11.84 13.24 -7.05
C HIS A 99 -10.32 13.07 -6.88
N LYS A 100 -9.67 13.90 -6.05
CA LYS A 100 -8.25 13.71 -5.71
C LYS A 100 -8.01 12.37 -5.00
N ALA A 101 -8.87 11.96 -4.07
CA ALA A 101 -8.76 10.67 -3.39
C ALA A 101 -8.80 9.51 -4.40
N THR A 102 -9.70 9.57 -5.38
CA THR A 102 -9.72 8.62 -6.50
C THR A 102 -8.40 8.62 -7.28
N GLN A 103 -7.85 9.79 -7.62
CA GLN A 103 -6.54 9.86 -8.28
C GLN A 103 -5.39 9.29 -7.44
N HIS A 104 -5.44 9.46 -6.11
CA HIS A 104 -4.47 8.86 -5.20
C HIS A 104 -4.61 7.33 -5.18
N LEU A 105 -5.84 6.82 -5.12
CA LEU A 105 -6.12 5.39 -5.17
C LEU A 105 -5.65 4.76 -6.50
N GLU A 106 -5.93 5.42 -7.62
CA GLU A 106 -5.46 5.02 -8.96
C GLU A 106 -3.93 4.93 -9.04
N ARG A 107 -3.21 5.81 -8.34
CA ARG A 107 -1.76 5.75 -8.25
C ARG A 107 -1.27 4.63 -7.33
N ILE A 108 -2.00 4.30 -6.27
CA ILE A 108 -1.60 3.28 -5.31
C ILE A 108 -1.90 1.87 -5.85
N ARG A 109 -3.08 1.68 -6.45
CA ARG A 109 -3.65 0.36 -6.73
C ARG A 109 -2.72 -0.53 -7.57
N SER A 110 -2.74 -1.82 -7.25
CA SER A 110 -2.15 -2.87 -8.07
C SER A 110 -3.12 -3.26 -9.18
N CYS A 111 -2.63 -3.38 -10.41
CA CYS A 111 -3.42 -3.82 -11.57
C CYS A 111 -2.95 -5.21 -12.01
N VAL A 112 -3.33 -6.25 -11.26
CA VAL A 112 -2.90 -7.62 -11.56
C VAL A 112 -3.46 -8.07 -12.90
N SER A 113 -2.58 -8.45 -13.83
CA SER A 113 -2.95 -9.03 -15.11
C SER A 113 -2.50 -10.49 -15.16
N SER A 114 -3.46 -11.41 -15.29
CA SER A 114 -3.19 -12.85 -15.35
C SER A 114 -2.26 -13.23 -16.49
N SER A 115 -2.36 -12.53 -17.63
CA SER A 115 -1.50 -12.77 -18.79
C SER A 115 -0.05 -12.32 -18.53
N LEU A 116 0.13 -11.15 -17.91
CA LEU A 116 1.46 -10.66 -17.53
C LEU A 116 2.10 -11.57 -16.49
N LEU A 117 1.33 -12.04 -15.51
CA LEU A 117 1.81 -12.95 -14.47
C LEU A 117 2.34 -14.27 -15.04
N ARG A 118 1.67 -14.84 -16.04
CA ARG A 118 2.11 -16.08 -16.70
C ARG A 118 3.40 -15.88 -17.50
N ILE A 119 3.47 -14.79 -18.27
CA ILE A 119 4.65 -14.46 -19.08
C ILE A 119 5.85 -14.17 -18.16
N SER A 120 5.66 -13.32 -17.14
CA SER A 120 6.71 -12.99 -16.19
C SER A 120 7.17 -14.21 -15.40
N GLY A 121 6.24 -15.09 -14.99
CA GLY A 121 6.57 -16.34 -14.30
C GLY A 121 7.47 -17.24 -15.14
N TRP A 122 7.19 -17.37 -16.44
CA TRP A 122 8.03 -18.14 -17.35
C TRP A 122 9.41 -17.51 -17.59
N ILE A 123 9.46 -16.18 -17.78
CA ILE A 123 10.73 -15.46 -17.93
C ILE A 123 11.57 -15.61 -16.66
N LEU A 124 10.94 -15.43 -15.50
CA LEU A 124 11.57 -15.53 -14.20
C LEU A 124 12.07 -16.95 -13.93
N TYR A 125 11.28 -17.99 -14.24
CA TYR A 125 11.74 -19.37 -14.18
C TYR A 125 13.03 -19.58 -14.98
N ARG A 126 13.07 -19.11 -16.24
CA ARG A 126 14.27 -19.20 -17.08
C ARG A 126 15.45 -18.43 -16.53
N LEU A 127 15.21 -17.26 -15.94
CA LEU A 127 16.25 -16.44 -15.32
C LEU A 127 16.81 -17.14 -14.06
N LEU A 128 15.94 -17.64 -13.18
CA LEU A 128 16.32 -18.32 -11.94
C LEU A 128 17.08 -19.61 -12.21
N CYS A 129 16.67 -20.41 -13.20
CA CYS A 129 17.41 -21.61 -13.61
C CYS A 129 18.81 -21.30 -14.16
N LYS A 130 19.07 -20.07 -14.62
CA LYS A 130 20.41 -19.64 -15.06
C LYS A 130 21.25 -19.07 -13.91
N LEU A 131 20.62 -18.45 -12.93
CA LEU A 131 21.29 -17.76 -11.83
C LEU A 131 21.59 -18.67 -10.64
N PHE A 132 20.70 -19.63 -10.37
CA PHE A 132 20.77 -20.49 -9.19
C PHE A 132 20.87 -21.96 -9.60
N VAL A 133 21.81 -22.66 -8.96
CA VAL A 133 21.97 -24.12 -9.12
C VAL A 133 20.91 -24.86 -8.29
N ALA A 134 20.59 -24.35 -7.11
CA ALA A 134 19.53 -24.87 -6.25
C ALA A 134 19.01 -23.76 -5.33
N VAL A 135 17.70 -23.75 -5.11
CA VAL A 135 17.03 -22.91 -4.11
C VAL A 135 16.51 -23.84 -3.02
N GLN A 136 16.97 -23.66 -1.79
CA GLN A 136 16.51 -24.43 -0.63
C GLN A 136 15.61 -23.56 0.23
N PHE A 137 14.44 -24.09 0.61
CA PHE A 137 13.51 -23.44 1.53
C PHE A 137 12.95 -24.48 2.49
N ASN A 138 12.46 -24.03 3.64
CA ASN A 138 11.92 -24.91 4.66
C ASN A 138 10.47 -25.32 4.31
N THR A 139 10.26 -26.61 3.99
CA THR A 139 8.95 -27.17 3.65
C THR A 139 7.91 -26.97 4.76
N ASN A 140 8.34 -26.96 6.04
CA ASN A 140 7.44 -26.74 7.17
C ASN A 140 6.84 -25.32 7.15
N GLN A 141 7.64 -24.32 6.76
CA GLN A 141 7.16 -22.94 6.64
C GLN A 141 6.15 -22.80 5.50
N ILE A 142 6.39 -23.44 4.35
CA ILE A 142 5.45 -23.45 3.23
C ILE A 142 4.13 -24.13 3.61
N ASN A 143 4.18 -25.27 4.31
CA ASN A 143 2.99 -25.95 4.79
C ASN A 143 2.19 -25.10 5.80
N TYR A 144 2.87 -24.36 6.66
CA TYR A 144 2.23 -23.43 7.57
C TYR A 144 1.52 -22.29 6.82
N ILE A 145 2.23 -21.63 5.90
CA ILE A 145 1.67 -20.56 5.04
C ILE A 145 0.45 -21.09 4.29
N ARG A 146 0.53 -22.31 3.75
CA ARG A 146 -0.59 -22.98 3.06
C ARG A 146 -1.81 -23.12 3.96
N ASN A 147 -1.63 -23.56 5.21
CA ASN A 147 -2.74 -23.71 6.15
C ASN A 147 -3.37 -22.35 6.48
N ARG A 148 -2.57 -21.30 6.66
CA ARG A 148 -3.07 -19.94 6.93
C ARG A 148 -3.80 -19.34 5.73
N GLN A 149 -3.30 -19.52 4.52
CA GLN A 149 -4.01 -19.08 3.31
C GLN A 149 -5.33 -19.84 3.12
N ARG A 150 -5.39 -21.14 3.44
CA ARG A 150 -6.65 -21.92 3.43
C ARG A 150 -7.68 -21.40 4.42
N GLU A 151 -7.24 -20.90 5.56
CA GLU A 151 -8.09 -20.24 6.57
C GLU A 151 -8.42 -18.79 6.20
N ASN A 152 -8.04 -18.31 5.01
CA ASN A 152 -8.17 -16.91 4.56
C ASN A 152 -7.53 -15.89 5.52
N ILE A 153 -6.47 -16.32 6.22
CA ILE A 153 -5.70 -15.45 7.11
C ILE A 153 -4.68 -14.69 6.24
N PRO A 154 -4.73 -13.35 6.18
CA PRO A 154 -3.73 -12.57 5.45
C PRO A 154 -2.35 -12.73 6.09
N ILE A 155 -1.33 -12.74 5.23
CA ILE A 155 0.06 -12.96 5.60
C ILE A 155 0.87 -11.75 5.18
N ILE A 156 1.67 -11.23 6.11
CA ILE A 156 2.57 -10.10 5.90
C ILE A 156 4.00 -10.65 5.89
N TYR A 157 4.64 -10.57 4.73
CA TYR A 157 6.03 -10.96 4.53
C TYR A 157 6.93 -9.75 4.76
N LEU A 158 7.84 -9.85 5.72
CA LEU A 158 8.85 -8.83 6.00
C LEU A 158 10.21 -9.31 5.51
N LEU A 159 10.71 -8.68 4.45
CA LEU A 159 12.05 -8.95 3.94
C LEU A 159 13.09 -8.05 4.60
N ARG A 160 14.20 -8.67 4.97
CA ARG A 160 15.39 -7.98 5.47
C ARG A 160 16.30 -7.48 4.35
N HIS A 161 16.31 -8.15 3.19
CA HIS A 161 17.26 -7.90 2.12
C HIS A 161 16.69 -6.95 1.04
N ARG A 162 17.57 -6.18 0.39
CA ARG A 162 17.20 -5.08 -0.52
C ARG A 162 17.21 -5.47 -2.00
N SER A 163 17.32 -6.76 -2.35
CA SER A 163 17.46 -7.14 -3.76
C SER A 163 16.09 -7.16 -4.43
N TYR A 164 15.96 -6.52 -5.60
CA TYR A 164 14.76 -6.61 -6.43
C TYR A 164 14.41 -8.06 -6.83
N LEU A 165 15.44 -8.92 -6.87
CA LEU A 165 15.27 -10.34 -7.14
C LEU A 165 14.58 -11.07 -6.00
N ASP A 166 14.71 -10.61 -4.74
CA ASP A 166 14.10 -11.28 -3.58
C ASP A 166 12.57 -11.19 -3.66
N TYR A 167 12.03 -10.03 -4.03
CA TYR A 167 10.59 -9.82 -4.28
C TYR A 167 10.03 -10.81 -5.29
N LEU A 168 10.76 -10.98 -6.39
CA LEU A 168 10.38 -11.88 -7.47
C LEU A 168 10.50 -13.33 -7.02
N LEU A 169 11.54 -13.66 -6.25
CA LEU A 169 11.79 -15.01 -5.79
C LEU A 169 10.71 -15.50 -4.82
N ILE A 170 10.28 -14.69 -3.86
CA ILE A 170 9.20 -15.06 -2.93
C ILE A 170 7.91 -15.31 -3.71
N SER A 171 7.53 -14.37 -4.57
CA SER A 171 6.35 -14.51 -5.42
C SER A 171 6.42 -15.77 -6.29
N PHE A 172 7.61 -16.09 -6.80
CA PHE A 172 7.86 -17.29 -7.59
C PHE A 172 7.75 -18.57 -6.78
N ILE A 173 8.40 -18.66 -5.62
CA ILE A 173 8.35 -19.84 -4.74
C ILE A 173 6.92 -20.13 -4.30
N LEU A 174 6.16 -19.10 -3.91
CA LEU A 174 4.76 -19.26 -3.51
C LEU A 174 3.90 -19.73 -4.69
N SER A 175 4.05 -19.10 -5.86
CA SER A 175 3.35 -19.49 -7.09
C SER A 175 3.63 -20.95 -7.49
N MET A 176 4.89 -21.40 -7.40
CA MET A 176 5.28 -22.79 -7.68
C MET A 176 4.72 -23.81 -6.67
N ASN A 177 4.26 -23.37 -5.50
CA ASN A 177 3.69 -24.22 -4.45
C ASN A 177 2.15 -24.13 -4.37
N ASP A 178 1.51 -23.59 -5.42
CA ASP A 178 0.07 -23.31 -5.51
C ASP A 178 -0.43 -22.38 -4.40
N LEU A 179 0.42 -21.43 -3.97
CA LEU A 179 0.10 -20.41 -2.99
C LEU A 179 -0.10 -19.05 -3.67
N ASN A 180 -0.96 -18.23 -3.08
CA ASN A 180 -1.22 -16.89 -3.59
C ASN A 180 0.02 -16.01 -3.35
N PRO A 181 0.59 -15.40 -4.42
CA PRO A 181 1.74 -14.51 -4.28
C PRO A 181 1.31 -13.21 -3.56
N PRO A 182 2.21 -12.60 -2.78
CA PRO A 182 1.92 -11.38 -2.05
C PRO A 182 1.87 -10.17 -2.97
N LEU A 183 1.09 -9.16 -2.56
CA LEU A 183 1.14 -7.84 -3.17
C LEU A 183 2.41 -7.11 -2.72
N ILE A 184 3.19 -6.62 -3.67
CA ILE A 184 4.52 -6.04 -3.40
C ILE A 184 4.43 -4.53 -3.22
N ALA A 185 4.92 -4.01 -2.10
CA ALA A 185 5.07 -2.56 -1.90
C ALA A 185 6.32 -2.01 -2.64
N LEU A 186 6.15 -1.09 -3.59
CA LEU A 186 7.27 -0.43 -4.30
C LEU A 186 7.20 1.10 -4.30
N ASP A 187 8.35 1.76 -4.30
CA ASP A 187 8.44 3.22 -4.48
C ASP A 187 8.31 3.61 -5.96
N GLU A 188 7.30 4.42 -6.26
CA GLU A 188 7.01 4.93 -7.61
C GLU A 188 8.17 5.71 -8.22
N ASN A 189 9.00 6.37 -7.40
CA ASN A 189 10.08 7.22 -7.91
C ASN A 189 11.28 6.43 -8.44
N ARG A 190 11.35 5.11 -8.23
CA ARG A 190 12.53 4.30 -8.58
C ARG A 190 12.46 3.64 -9.94
N PHE A 191 11.30 3.68 -10.61
CA PHE A 191 11.09 2.98 -11.87
C PHE A 191 10.68 3.94 -12.97
N ALA A 192 11.17 3.69 -14.18
CA ALA A 192 10.65 4.34 -15.38
C ALA A 192 9.16 3.97 -15.55
N PRO A 193 8.31 4.87 -16.10
CA PRO A 193 6.86 4.65 -16.19
C PRO A 193 6.45 3.32 -16.86
N PHE A 194 7.20 2.91 -17.89
CA PHE A 194 6.97 1.63 -18.59
C PHE A 194 7.20 0.42 -17.68
N VAL A 195 8.31 0.43 -16.95
CA VAL A 195 8.66 -0.64 -16.00
C VAL A 195 7.69 -0.63 -14.81
N GLY A 196 7.31 0.55 -14.34
CA GLY A 196 6.30 0.72 -13.30
C GLY A 196 4.97 0.06 -13.68
N ASN A 197 4.47 0.30 -14.90
CA ASN A 197 3.22 -0.31 -15.38
C ASN A 197 3.31 -1.83 -15.50
N LEU A 198 4.45 -2.36 -15.96
CA LEU A 198 4.66 -3.80 -16.01
C LEU A 198 4.60 -4.40 -14.59
N ILE A 199 5.27 -3.77 -13.63
CA ILE A 199 5.32 -4.25 -12.25
C ILE A 199 3.97 -4.09 -11.53
N ARG A 200 3.17 -3.04 -11.85
CA ARG A 200 1.75 -2.95 -11.45
C ARG A 200 0.97 -4.16 -11.95
N GLY A 201 1.24 -4.55 -13.20
CA GLY A 201 0.75 -5.76 -13.87
C GLY A 201 1.00 -7.06 -13.10
N LEU A 202 2.10 -7.10 -12.34
CA LEU A 202 2.53 -8.26 -11.56
C LEU A 202 2.00 -8.28 -10.12
N GLY A 203 1.20 -7.28 -9.74
CA GLY A 203 0.62 -7.19 -8.39
C GLY A 203 1.40 -6.32 -7.42
N ALA A 204 2.31 -5.47 -7.91
CA ALA A 204 2.86 -4.42 -7.06
C ALA A 204 1.89 -3.26 -6.89
N TYR A 205 1.83 -2.73 -5.68
CA TYR A 205 1.19 -1.46 -5.38
C TYR A 205 2.27 -0.42 -5.06
N PHE A 206 1.98 0.83 -5.39
CA PHE A 206 2.99 1.89 -5.40
C PHE A 206 2.77 2.88 -4.26
N PHE A 207 3.84 3.16 -3.53
CA PHE A 207 3.89 4.25 -2.57
C PHE A 207 4.82 5.36 -3.05
N SER A 208 4.56 6.60 -2.60
CA SER A 208 5.38 7.76 -2.94
C SER A 208 5.82 8.51 -1.69
N HIS A 209 7.13 8.73 -1.57
CA HIS A 209 7.75 9.46 -0.45
C HIS A 209 7.50 10.98 -0.48
N LYS A 210 7.12 11.52 -1.64
CA LYS A 210 7.16 12.97 -1.89
C LYS A 210 5.94 13.75 -1.40
N LYS A 211 4.97 13.09 -0.77
CA LYS A 211 3.71 13.74 -0.39
C LYS A 211 3.44 13.54 1.11
N ASN A 212 3.78 14.56 1.89
CA ASN A 212 3.20 14.81 3.22
C ASN A 212 1.73 15.25 3.06
N ASP A 213 0.95 14.42 2.37
CA ASP A 213 -0.46 14.66 2.11
C ASP A 213 -1.28 13.74 3.05
N PRO A 214 -2.04 14.30 4.00
CA PRO A 214 -2.86 13.52 4.92
C PRO A 214 -3.91 12.68 4.18
N LEU A 215 -4.46 13.21 3.07
CA LEU A 215 -5.44 12.48 2.26
C LEU A 215 -4.80 11.26 1.59
N TYR A 216 -3.60 11.40 1.04
CA TYR A 216 -2.86 10.27 0.46
C TYR A 216 -2.59 9.18 1.51
N SER A 217 -2.24 9.59 2.72
CA SER A 217 -1.93 8.68 3.83
C SER A 217 -3.17 7.90 4.28
N ALA A 218 -4.31 8.58 4.38
CA ALA A 218 -5.60 7.95 4.68
C ALA A 218 -6.02 6.94 3.59
N VAL A 219 -5.91 7.31 2.32
CA VAL A 219 -6.22 6.41 1.18
C VAL A 219 -5.31 5.19 1.17
N MET A 220 -4.00 5.37 1.40
CA MET A 220 -3.04 4.27 1.48
C MET A 220 -3.38 3.31 2.63
N ARG A 221 -3.64 3.85 3.83
CA ARG A 221 -4.01 3.05 5.00
C ARG A 221 -5.27 2.22 4.74
N SER A 222 -6.30 2.87 4.23
CA SER A 222 -7.56 2.22 3.86
C SER A 222 -7.36 1.14 2.78
N TYR A 223 -6.52 1.40 1.78
CA TYR A 223 -6.17 0.41 0.75
C TYR A 223 -5.48 -0.82 1.31
N ILE A 224 -4.51 -0.64 2.21
CA ILE A 224 -3.80 -1.75 2.85
C ILE A 224 -4.79 -2.57 3.68
N GLU A 225 -5.60 -1.91 4.50
CA GLU A 225 -6.58 -2.54 5.37
C GLU A 225 -7.62 -3.37 4.59
N GLU A 226 -8.21 -2.81 3.52
CA GLU A 226 -9.21 -3.52 2.72
C GLU A 226 -8.62 -4.73 1.98
N ASN A 227 -7.37 -4.64 1.51
CA ASN A 227 -6.71 -5.80 0.91
C ASN A 227 -6.41 -6.89 1.95
N LEU A 228 -5.98 -6.52 3.16
CA LEU A 228 -5.77 -7.49 4.24
C LEU A 228 -7.10 -8.12 4.67
N ARG A 229 -8.20 -7.35 4.77
CA ARG A 229 -9.56 -7.85 5.01
C ARG A 229 -10.04 -8.81 3.91
N LYS A 230 -9.60 -8.63 2.67
CA LYS A 230 -9.88 -9.57 1.58
C LYS A 230 -9.08 -10.87 1.67
N GLY A 231 -8.09 -10.95 2.57
CA GLY A 231 -7.17 -12.09 2.69
C GLY A 231 -5.99 -12.02 1.72
N ASN A 232 -5.77 -10.90 1.02
CA ASN A 232 -4.59 -10.74 0.19
C ASN A 232 -3.35 -10.67 1.07
N SER A 233 -2.36 -11.53 0.77
CA SER A 233 -1.06 -11.43 1.42
C SER A 233 -0.28 -10.24 0.87
N MET A 234 0.61 -9.67 1.69
CA MET A 234 1.37 -8.48 1.34
C MET A 234 2.83 -8.61 1.71
N GLU A 235 3.68 -7.93 0.96
CA GLU A 235 5.11 -7.93 1.15
C GLU A 235 5.63 -6.52 1.44
N PHE A 236 6.41 -6.40 2.52
CA PHE A 236 7.02 -5.16 2.96
C PHE A 236 8.52 -5.34 3.21
N HIS A 237 9.24 -4.25 3.00
CA HIS A 237 10.67 -4.18 3.26
C HIS A 237 10.93 -3.35 4.49
N LEU A 238 11.76 -3.87 5.39
CA LEU A 238 12.18 -3.16 6.58
C LEU A 238 13.49 -2.42 6.27
N LYS A 239 13.45 -1.19 5.77
CA LYS A 239 14.65 -0.35 5.70
C LYS A 239 14.82 0.41 7.01
N SER A 240 16.08 0.43 7.48
CA SER A 240 16.53 1.15 8.68
C SER A 240 15.96 2.57 8.79
N SER A 241 15.76 3.00 10.05
CA SER A 241 14.96 4.11 10.62
C SER A 241 15.05 5.52 10.00
N HIS A 242 15.81 5.71 8.93
CA HIS A 242 16.04 7.02 8.31
C HIS A 242 15.04 7.31 7.18
N ASN A 243 14.31 6.29 6.70
CA ASN A 243 13.26 6.43 5.70
C ASN A 243 11.88 6.54 6.39
N GLN A 244 11.41 7.76 6.64
CA GLN A 244 10.15 8.06 7.34
C GLN A 244 8.91 7.32 6.79
N THR A 245 8.86 7.02 5.50
CA THR A 245 7.69 6.40 4.87
C THR A 245 7.59 4.89 5.08
N GLU A 246 8.72 4.18 5.16
CA GLU A 246 8.71 2.74 5.43
C GLU A 246 8.37 2.48 6.89
N PHE A 247 8.86 3.33 7.80
CA PHE A 247 8.38 3.36 9.18
C PHE A 247 6.88 3.69 9.24
N ARG A 248 6.37 4.56 8.36
CA ARG A 248 4.94 4.88 8.30
C ARG A 248 4.09 3.72 7.79
N LEU A 249 4.58 2.95 6.81
CA LEU A 249 3.89 1.73 6.38
C LEU A 249 3.89 0.69 7.49
N LEU A 250 5.03 0.50 8.15
CA LEU A 250 5.13 -0.38 9.31
C LEU A 250 4.23 0.09 10.46
N SER A 251 4.19 1.39 10.76
CA SER A 251 3.31 1.94 11.81
C SER A 251 1.84 1.77 11.45
N ILE A 252 1.47 1.95 10.18
CA ILE A 252 0.11 1.68 9.72
C ILE A 252 -0.23 0.20 9.90
N ILE A 253 0.66 -0.70 9.53
CA ILE A 253 0.46 -2.15 9.71
C ILE A 253 0.34 -2.48 11.19
N LEU A 254 1.24 -1.96 12.03
CA LEU A 254 1.22 -2.18 13.47
C LEU A 254 -0.05 -1.61 14.11
N ASP A 255 -0.48 -0.40 13.74
CA ASP A 255 -1.74 0.19 14.20
C ASP A 255 -2.94 -0.68 13.78
N ILE A 256 -2.95 -1.17 12.54
CA ILE A 256 -4.00 -2.09 12.05
C ILE A 256 -3.93 -3.39 12.86
N MET A 257 -2.73 -3.85 13.23
CA MET A 257 -2.50 -5.04 14.04
C MET A 257 -2.84 -4.87 15.52
N ASP A 258 -2.80 -3.66 16.07
CA ASP A 258 -3.02 -3.40 17.50
C ASP A 258 -4.48 -3.05 17.82
N SER A 259 -5.24 -2.61 16.81
CA SER A 259 -6.64 -2.16 16.94
C SER A 259 -7.69 -3.27 17.16
N ASP A 260 -7.30 -4.54 17.27
CA ASP A 260 -8.21 -5.67 17.53
C ASP A 260 -7.51 -6.77 18.41
N PRO A 261 -8.16 -7.37 19.41
CA PRO A 261 -7.48 -8.16 20.46
C PRO A 261 -7.14 -9.62 20.07
N ILE A 262 -6.95 -9.93 18.78
CA ILE A 262 -6.83 -11.32 18.31
C ILE A 262 -5.41 -11.65 17.82
N GLN A 263 -4.93 -12.79 18.31
CA GLN A 263 -3.64 -13.48 18.18
C GLN A 263 -2.83 -13.14 16.92
N THR A 264 -1.68 -12.50 17.15
CA THR A 264 -0.62 -12.26 16.15
C THR A 264 0.44 -13.34 16.32
N ASP A 265 0.69 -14.12 15.27
CA ASP A 265 1.81 -15.06 15.24
C ASP A 265 2.96 -14.45 14.44
N LEU A 266 4.11 -14.26 15.10
CA LEU A 266 5.38 -13.87 14.46
C LEU A 266 6.23 -15.12 14.23
N ILE A 267 6.60 -15.36 12.98
CA ILE A 267 7.55 -16.42 12.61
C ILE A 267 8.86 -15.74 12.22
N VAL A 268 9.96 -16.17 12.86
CA VAL A 268 11.35 -15.74 12.61
C VAL A 268 12.10 -16.83 11.85
#